data_AF-A0A5J5BA00-F1
#
_entry.id   AF-A0A5J5BA00-F1
#
_cell.length_a   1.000
_cell.length_b   1.000
_cell.length_c   1.000
_cell.angle_alpha   90.00
_cell.angle_beta   90.00
_cell.angle_gamma   90.00
#
_symmetry.space_group_name_H-M   'P 1'
#
loop_
_entity.id
_entity.type
_entity.pdbx_description
1 polymer ?
#
loop_
_entity_poly.entity_id
_entity_poly.type
_entity_poly.pdbx_seq_one_letter_code
_entity_poly.pdbx_strand_id
1 'polypeptide(L)'
;MKVWSMEDHASLELCFEKRFSETDVKGSLEIPQSANFLPPRDEVMHVRIQNGSVMQFRARSRRTGGRRYMTDQWRGFVGAACPRRGDVLRYYHLVNTNVYLVELERPPPHLRLFGKDIYLEFIT
;
A
#
# COMPACT_ATOMS: atom_id res chain seq x y z
N MET A 1 2.91 5.84 -15.90
CA MET A 1 4.35 6.08 -15.72
C MET A 1 4.81 5.27 -14.51
N LYS A 2 5.72 4.30 -14.70
CA LYS A 2 6.39 3.62 -13.58
C LYS A 2 7.48 4.58 -13.08
N VAL A 3 7.40 4.99 -11.82
CA VAL A 3 8.16 6.12 -11.25
C VAL A 3 9.56 5.72 -10.77
N TRP A 4 9.93 4.44 -10.85
CA TRP A 4 11.15 3.92 -10.23
C TRP A 4 12.21 3.60 -11.29
N SER A 5 13.45 4.01 -11.02
CA SER A 5 14.60 3.81 -11.91
C SER A 5 14.90 2.33 -12.13
N MET A 6 15.45 1.96 -13.29
CA MET A 6 15.88 0.58 -13.61
C MET A 6 16.85 -0.01 -12.57
N GLU A 7 17.60 0.81 -11.83
CA GLU A 7 18.55 0.38 -10.81
C GLU A 7 17.88 -0.13 -9.51
N ASP A 8 16.67 0.34 -9.18
CA ASP A 8 15.97 -0.09 -7.96
C ASP A 8 15.35 -1.50 -8.11
N HIS A 9 15.08 -1.95 -9.34
CA HIS A 9 14.34 -3.18 -9.61
C HIS A 9 15.07 -4.47 -9.19
N ALA A 10 16.41 -4.48 -9.23
CA ALA A 10 17.19 -5.65 -8.80
C ALA A 10 17.18 -5.87 -7.28
N SER A 11 16.70 -4.89 -6.50
CA SER A 11 16.73 -4.90 -5.02
C SER A 11 15.34 -4.78 -4.40
N LEU A 12 14.26 -4.83 -5.18
CA LEU A 12 12.89 -4.62 -4.69
C LEU A 12 12.19 -5.94 -4.39
N GLU A 13 11.88 -6.15 -3.12
CA GLU A 13 11.11 -7.29 -2.65
C GLU A 13 9.68 -6.87 -2.32
N LEU A 14 8.69 -7.60 -2.84
CA LEU A 14 7.29 -7.36 -2.52
C LEU A 14 7.02 -7.79 -1.07
N CYS A 15 6.67 -6.84 -0.21
CA CYS A 15 6.24 -7.14 1.16
C CYS A 15 4.85 -7.75 1.14
N PHE A 16 3.90 -7.05 0.51
CA PHE A 16 2.52 -7.50 0.32
C PHE A 16 1.81 -6.68 -0.75
N GLU A 17 0.77 -7.29 -1.32
CA GLU A 17 -0.25 -6.62 -2.10
C GLU A 17 -1.57 -6.65 -1.33
N LYS A 18 -2.33 -5.56 -1.36
CA LYS A 18 -3.66 -5.50 -0.75
C LYS A 18 -4.60 -4.59 -1.53
N ARG A 19 -5.80 -5.10 -1.81
CA ARG A 19 -6.93 -4.30 -2.26
C ARG A 19 -7.55 -3.57 -1.08
N PHE A 20 -7.69 -2.24 -1.15
CA PHE A 20 -8.22 -1.46 -0.05
C PHE A 20 -9.68 -1.74 0.23
N SER A 21 -9.94 -2.04 1.50
CA SER A 21 -11.27 -1.99 2.09
C SER A 21 -11.65 -0.57 2.49
N GLU A 22 -12.91 -0.36 2.84
CA GLU A 22 -13.39 0.94 3.32
C GLU A 22 -12.72 1.36 4.63
N THR A 23 -12.40 0.40 5.51
CA THR A 23 -11.71 0.66 6.77
C THR A 23 -10.25 1.04 6.58
N ASP A 24 -9.59 0.55 5.54
CA ASP A 24 -8.21 0.92 5.23
C ASP A 24 -8.12 2.40 4.83
N VAL A 25 -9.11 2.88 4.06
CA VAL A 25 -9.17 4.28 3.59
C VAL A 25 -9.61 5.22 4.71
N LYS A 26 -10.67 4.88 5.46
CA LYS A 26 -11.22 5.75 6.51
C LYS A 26 -10.43 5.69 7.83
N GLY A 27 -9.74 4.58 8.07
CA GLY A 27 -9.08 4.27 9.34
C GLY A 27 -7.57 4.08 9.18
N SER A 28 -7.12 2.85 9.42
CA SER A 28 -5.73 2.42 9.32
C SER A 28 -5.66 1.19 8.43
N LEU A 29 -4.60 1.10 7.62
CA LEU A 29 -4.36 -0.09 6.80
C LEU A 29 -4.10 -1.30 7.69
N GLU A 30 -4.97 -2.32 7.62
CA GLU A 30 -4.64 -3.62 8.21
C GLU A 30 -3.56 -4.30 7.35
N ILE A 31 -2.47 -4.68 7.98
CA ILE A 31 -1.36 -5.37 7.31
C ILE A 31 -1.75 -6.84 7.14
N PRO A 32 -1.69 -7.39 5.91
CA PRO A 32 -1.93 -8.82 5.67
C PRO A 32 -1.04 -9.70 6.54
N GLN A 33 -1.56 -10.83 7.03
CA GLN A 33 -0.77 -11.80 7.81
C GLN A 33 0.38 -12.40 7.00
N SER A 34 0.24 -12.47 5.68
CA SER A 34 1.25 -12.95 4.74
C SER A 34 2.33 -11.93 4.40
N ALA A 35 2.31 -10.73 5.02
CA ALA A 35 3.29 -9.70 4.73
C ALA A 35 4.70 -10.10 5.18
N ASN A 36 5.66 -9.99 4.27
CA ASN A 36 7.07 -10.30 4.50
C ASN A 36 7.91 -9.01 4.55
N PHE A 37 9.15 -9.11 5.04
CA PHE A 37 10.17 -8.04 5.00
C PHE A 37 9.78 -6.72 5.71
N LEU A 38 8.71 -6.74 6.50
CA LEU A 38 8.38 -5.65 7.41
C LEU A 38 9.26 -5.75 8.66
N PRO A 39 9.68 -4.61 9.23
CA PRO A 39 10.54 -4.64 10.40
C PRO A 39 9.78 -5.22 11.61
N PRO A 40 10.53 -5.59 12.67
CA PRO A 40 9.97 -5.92 13.97
C PRO A 40 9.02 -4.84 14.50
N ARG A 41 8.21 -5.20 15.52
CA ARG A 41 7.08 -4.37 15.97
C ARG A 41 7.51 -2.94 16.32
N ASP A 42 6.71 -1.97 15.86
CA ASP A 42 6.77 -0.54 16.22
C ASP A 42 8.00 0.26 15.70
N GLU A 43 8.80 -0.32 14.82
CA GLU A 43 9.87 0.41 14.14
C GLU A 43 9.34 1.38 13.07
N VAL A 44 10.04 2.51 12.92
CA VAL A 44 9.72 3.54 11.92
C VAL A 44 10.22 3.11 10.55
N MET A 45 9.30 3.02 9.59
CA MET A 45 9.58 2.79 8.18
C MET A 45 9.53 4.11 7.41
N HIS A 46 10.57 4.37 6.63
CA HIS A 46 10.58 5.49 5.68
C HIS A 46 10.04 5.00 4.34
N VAL A 47 8.89 5.55 3.94
CA VAL A 47 8.13 5.09 2.80
C VAL A 47 8.09 6.15 1.72
N ARG A 48 8.68 5.87 0.57
CA ARG A 48 8.56 6.69 -0.63
C ARG A 48 7.24 6.37 -1.32
N ILE A 49 6.42 7.41 -1.52
CA ILE A 49 5.13 7.30 -2.20
C ILE A 49 5.27 7.79 -3.65
N GLN A 50 4.31 7.46 -4.51
CA GLN A 50 4.39 7.72 -5.96
C GLN A 50 4.62 9.19 -6.37
N ASN A 51 4.25 10.15 -5.51
CA ASN A 51 4.49 11.58 -5.79
C ASN A 51 5.92 12.05 -5.43
N GLY A 52 6.82 11.14 -5.05
CA GLY A 52 8.20 11.42 -4.66
C GLY A 52 8.40 11.82 -3.20
N SER A 53 7.31 12.06 -2.44
CA SER A 53 7.41 12.37 -1.01
C SER A 53 7.81 11.15 -0.18
N VAL A 54 8.47 11.41 0.95
CA VAL A 54 8.78 10.39 1.96
C VAL A 54 7.86 10.57 3.16
N MET A 55 7.25 9.48 3.61
CA MET A 55 6.38 9.42 4.78
C MET A 55 6.91 8.42 5.80
N GLN A 56 6.53 8.60 7.07
CA GLN A 56 6.90 7.72 8.18
C GLN A 56 5.70 6.89 8.63
N PHE A 57 5.80 5.58 8.46
CA PHE A 57 4.80 4.63 8.96
C PHE A 57 5.38 3.76 10.06
N ARG A 58 4.51 3.24 10.92
CA ARG A 58 4.82 2.16 11.85
C ARG A 58 3.82 1.03 11.73
N ALA A 59 4.32 -0.21 11.81
CA ALA A 59 3.52 -1.43 11.79
C ALA A 59 3.20 -1.88 13.23
N ARG A 60 2.18 -1.27 13.84
CA ARG A 60 1.79 -1.50 15.24
C ARG A 60 0.79 -2.65 15.37
N SER A 61 0.98 -3.50 16.38
CA SER A 61 -0.03 -4.49 16.78
C SER A 61 -1.13 -3.83 17.61
N ARG A 62 -2.40 -4.14 17.31
CA ARG A 62 -3.50 -3.78 18.21
C ARG A 62 -3.48 -4.71 19.43
N ARG A 63 -3.81 -4.17 20.62
CA ARG A 63 -3.81 -4.93 21.89
C ARG A 63 -4.65 -6.22 21.85
N THR A 64 -5.65 -6.28 20.98
CA THR A 64 -6.55 -7.43 20.81
C THR A 64 -6.36 -8.08 19.44
N GLY A 65 -6.14 -9.39 19.43
CA GLY A 65 -6.23 -10.22 18.21
C GLY A 65 -4.99 -10.28 17.32
N GLY A 66 -3.85 -9.75 17.76
CA GLY A 66 -2.54 -9.94 17.09
C GLY A 66 -2.37 -9.24 15.73
N ARG A 67 -3.43 -8.64 15.17
CA ARG A 67 -3.42 -7.93 13.89
C ARG A 67 -2.53 -6.69 13.96
N ARG A 68 -1.79 -6.45 12.87
CA ARG A 68 -0.90 -5.29 12.71
C ARG A 68 -1.54 -4.27 11.77
N TYR A 69 -1.31 -2.99 12.03
CA TYR A 69 -1.85 -1.89 11.26
C TYR A 69 -0.76 -0.87 10.94
N MET A 70 -0.82 -0.25 9.75
CA MET A 70 0.00 0.92 9.45
C MET A 70 -0.58 2.14 10.17
N THR A 71 0.30 2.84 10.88
CA THR A 71 -0.05 3.97 11.75
C THR A 71 0.85 5.17 11.49
N ASP A 72 0.74 6.20 12.33
CA ASP A 72 1.39 7.51 12.20
C ASP A 72 0.93 8.28 10.96
N GLN A 73 1.75 8.42 9.92
CA GLN A 73 1.43 9.24 8.75
C GLN A 73 0.51 8.56 7.72
N TRP A 74 -0.11 7.43 8.07
CA TRP A 74 -1.09 6.76 7.20
C TRP A 74 -2.19 7.70 6.72
N ARG A 75 -2.75 8.55 7.61
CA ARG A 75 -3.76 9.54 7.21
C ARG A 75 -3.20 10.61 6.26
N GLY A 76 -1.93 10.98 6.42
CA GLY A 76 -1.23 11.87 5.51
C GLY A 76 -1.09 11.26 4.12
N PHE A 77 -0.78 9.96 4.04
CA PHE A 77 -0.79 9.21 2.78
C PHE A 77 -2.17 9.19 2.14
N VAL A 78 -3.22 8.90 2.89
CA VAL A 78 -4.60 8.92 2.36
C VAL A 78 -4.95 10.31 1.81
N GLY A 79 -4.56 11.39 2.49
CA GLY A 79 -4.77 12.75 2.01
C GLY A 79 -3.97 13.09 0.74
N ALA A 80 -2.74 12.60 0.62
CA ALA A 80 -1.86 12.91 -0.50
C ALA A 80 -2.14 12.06 -1.76
N ALA A 81 -2.40 10.76 -1.57
CA ALA A 81 -2.61 9.80 -2.66
C ALA A 81 -4.10 9.64 -3.03
N CYS A 82 -5.01 10.16 -2.21
CA CYS A 82 -6.47 10.07 -2.39
C CYS A 82 -6.95 8.65 -2.79
N PRO A 83 -6.55 7.59 -2.05
CA PRO A 83 -6.93 6.23 -2.39
C PRO A 83 -8.43 6.00 -2.19
N ARG A 84 -8.98 5.10 -2.99
CA ARG A 84 -10.39 4.71 -2.95
C ARG A 84 -10.54 3.25 -2.54
N ARG A 85 -11.73 2.91 -2.05
CA ARG A 85 -12.10 1.51 -1.86
C ARG A 85 -11.93 0.77 -3.18
N GLY A 86 -11.25 -0.36 -3.15
CA GLY A 86 -10.98 -1.17 -4.32
C GLY A 86 -9.69 -0.85 -5.06
N ASP A 87 -9.02 0.28 -4.77
CA ASP A 87 -7.65 0.54 -5.25
C ASP A 87 -6.70 -0.55 -4.69
N VAL A 88 -5.65 -0.87 -5.43
CA VAL A 88 -4.67 -1.90 -5.08
C VAL A 88 -3.38 -1.22 -4.63
N LEU A 89 -2.96 -1.53 -3.41
CA LEU A 89 -1.68 -1.11 -2.86
C LEU A 89 -0.66 -2.25 -2.99
N ARG A 90 0.50 -1.93 -3.57
CA ARG A 90 1.70 -2.79 -3.50
C ARG A 90 2.75 -2.11 -2.65
N TYR A 91 3.22 -2.84 -1.64
CA TYR A 91 4.21 -2.37 -0.68
C TYR A 91 5.49 -3.15 -0.88
N TYR A 92 6.59 -2.44 -1.13
CA TYR A 92 7.89 -3.01 -1.45
C TYR A 92 8.94 -2.62 -0.42
N HIS A 93 9.91 -3.50 -0.21
CA HIS A 93 11.12 -3.26 0.56
C HIS A 93 12.31 -3.19 -0.40
N LEU A 94 13.13 -2.15 -0.28
CA LEU A 94 14.35 -2.03 -1.06
C LEU A 94 15.50 -2.67 -0.29
N VAL A 95 15.78 -3.96 -0.53
CA VAL A 95 16.61 -4.88 0.29
C VAL A 95 17.96 -4.33 0.75
N ASN A 96 18.60 -3.49 -0.07
CA ASN A 96 19.92 -2.90 0.25
C ASN A 96 19.84 -1.61 1.08
N THR A 97 18.64 -1.21 1.48
CA THR A 97 18.36 0.01 2.26
C THR A 97 17.23 -0.27 3.25
N ASN A 98 17.05 0.56 4.27
CA ASN A 98 15.86 0.48 5.14
C ASN A 98 14.71 1.35 4.60
N VAL A 99 14.54 1.39 3.28
CA VAL A 99 13.54 2.23 2.60
C VAL A 99 12.46 1.34 2.00
N TYR A 100 11.23 1.78 2.17
CA TYR A 100 10.05 1.14 1.62
C TYR A 100 9.45 1.99 0.51
N LEU A 101 8.75 1.34 -0.40
CA LEU A 101 8.11 1.97 -1.55
C LEU A 101 6.66 1.54 -1.62
N VAL A 102 5.81 2.50 -1.99
CA VAL A 102 4.38 2.26 -2.18
C VAL A 102 3.99 2.59 -3.60
N GLU A 103 3.34 1.62 -4.24
CA GLU A 103 2.64 1.81 -5.49
C GLU A 103 1.14 1.67 -5.25
N LEU A 104 0.37 2.67 -5.66
CA LEU A 104 -1.08 2.65 -5.66
C LEU A 104 -1.55 2.53 -7.11
N GLU A 105 -2.27 1.46 -7.39
CA GLU A 105 -2.92 1.24 -8.67
C GLU A 105 -4.43 1.43 -8.50
N ARG A 106 -5.04 2.22 -9.37
CA ARG A 106 -6.49 2.30 -9.48
C ARG A 106 -6.93 1.36 -10.60
N PRO A 107 -7.60 0.23 -10.27
CA PRO A 107 -8.17 -0.62 -11.29
C PRO A 107 -9.12 0.18 -12.18
N PRO A 108 -9.26 -0.19 -13.47
CA PRO A 108 -10.23 0.44 -14.33
C PRO A 108 -11.64 0.34 -13.71
N PRO A 109 -12.52 1.31 -14.01
CA PRO A 109 -13.90 1.26 -13.57
C PRO A 109 -14.51 -0.07 -13.96
N HIS A 110 -15.08 -0.77 -12.99
CA HIS A 110 -15.81 -2.00 -13.22
C HIS A 110 -17.20 -1.88 -12.63
N LEU A 111 -18.18 -2.38 -13.37
CA LEU A 111 -19.53 -2.59 -12.89
C LEU A 111 -19.60 -3.99 -12.32
N ARG A 112 -20.14 -4.10 -11.10
CA ARG A 112 -20.48 -5.41 -10.55
C ARG A 112 -21.92 -5.73 -10.86
N LEU A 113 -22.15 -6.56 -11.88
CA LEU A 113 -23.48 -7.02 -12.29
C LEU A 113 -23.57 -8.53 -12.07
N PHE A 114 -24.62 -8.98 -11.38
CA PHE A 114 -24.84 -10.41 -11.08
C PHE A 114 -23.63 -11.10 -10.43
N GLY A 115 -22.91 -10.38 -9.56
CA GLY A 115 -21.74 -10.91 -8.84
C GLY A 115 -20.44 -10.99 -9.66
N LYS A 116 -20.46 -10.68 -10.97
CA LYS A 116 -19.27 -10.61 -11.83
C LYS A 116 -18.79 -9.18 -12.01
N ASP A 117 -17.48 -9.00 -12.06
CA ASP A 117 -16.84 -7.72 -12.38
C ASP A 117 -16.74 -7.56 -13.91
N ILE A 118 -17.33 -6.48 -14.44
CA ILE A 118 -17.30 -6.12 -15.86
C ILE A 118 -16.47 -4.85 -15.98
N TYR A 119 -15.32 -4.94 -16.63
CA TYR A 119 -14.39 -3.82 -16.81
C TYR A 119 -14.85 -2.96 -17.99
N LEU A 120 -14.92 -1.65 -17.77
CA LEU A 120 -15.23 -0.68 -18.83
C LEU A 120 -13.91 -0.26 -19.49
N GLU A 121 -13.72 -0.65 -20.74
CA GLU A 121 -12.69 -0.07 -21.59
C GLU A 121 -13.23 1.20 -22.23
N PHE A 122 -12.58 2.34 -21.98
CA PHE A 122 -12.90 3.59 -22.65
C PHE A 122 -12.10 3.64 -23.94
N ILE A 123 -12.77 3.53 -25.09
CA ILE A 123 -12.18 3.86 -26.37
C ILE A 123 -12.12 5.39 -26.43
N THR A 124 -10.92 5.96 -26.27
CA THR A 124 -10.64 7.40 -26.49
C THR A 124 -10.48 7.69 -27.97
#